data_AF-A0A952Q4E1-F1
#
_entry.id   AF-A0A952Q4E1-F1
#
_cell.length_a   1.000
_cell.length_b   1.000
_cell.length_c   1.000
_cell.angle_alpha   90.00
_cell.angle_beta   90.00
_cell.angle_gamma   90.00
#
_symmetry.space_group_name_H-M   'P 1'
#
loop_
_entity.id
_entity.type
_entity.pdbx_description
1 polymer ?
#
loop_
_entity_poly.entity_id
_entity_poly.type
_entity_poly.pdbx_seq_one_letter_code
_entity_poly.pdbx_strand_id
1 'polypeptide(L)'
;MTDSSAASQWVGLAEAARLLGVHPATVRSWADRGLLPSQRTAGGHRRFRRLDLEQWLEGQHTVPSTEAQLLVQSAVGRARLEIGEGPVSETDWYRQVDDQARQDMRLLGRHLMEVLGRYLGSSTDQSLAEARLIGLDYGKIIRNQQLTLGQAIEGFFAFNDFIVDTVRQMAEINRVGADRNDSVRKIYAFTREIILALIDAYEGNP
;
A
#
# COMPACT_ATOMS: atom_id res chain seq x y z
N MET A 1 -34.22 21.87 -10.53
CA MET A 1 -32.95 22.32 -11.17
C MET A 1 -31.89 22.41 -10.09
N THR A 2 -31.16 21.33 -9.83
CA THR A 2 -30.06 21.29 -8.85
C THR A 2 -28.75 21.05 -9.60
N ASP A 3 -28.06 22.17 -9.79
CA ASP A 3 -26.62 22.40 -9.87
C ASP A 3 -25.70 21.30 -10.45
N SER A 4 -25.58 21.29 -11.78
CA SER A 4 -24.59 20.52 -12.54
C SER A 4 -23.17 21.11 -12.48
N SER A 5 -22.91 22.18 -11.70
CA SER A 5 -21.62 22.87 -11.69
C SER A 5 -20.59 22.28 -10.72
N ALA A 6 -21.02 21.59 -9.66
CA ALA A 6 -20.14 21.03 -8.63
C ALA A 6 -19.30 19.83 -9.13
N ALA A 7 -19.88 18.97 -9.97
CA ALA A 7 -19.22 17.77 -10.51
C ALA A 7 -18.06 18.08 -11.49
N SER A 8 -18.01 19.30 -12.03
CA SER A 8 -16.96 19.78 -12.95
C SER A 8 -15.87 20.60 -12.25
N GLN A 9 -15.94 20.77 -10.92
CA GLN A 9 -15.04 21.67 -10.24
C GLN A 9 -13.60 21.12 -10.21
N TRP A 10 -12.67 21.87 -10.78
CA TRP A 10 -11.24 21.59 -10.68
C TRP A 10 -10.67 22.21 -9.42
N VAL A 11 -9.98 21.40 -8.60
CA VAL A 11 -9.35 21.83 -7.36
C VAL A 11 -7.83 21.76 -7.46
N GLY A 12 -7.13 22.61 -6.70
CA GLY A 12 -5.66 22.58 -6.61
C GLY A 12 -5.15 21.47 -5.70
N LEU A 13 -3.84 21.20 -5.77
CA LEU A 13 -3.18 20.17 -4.97
C LEU A 13 -3.47 20.26 -3.46
N ALA A 14 -3.40 21.45 -2.86
CA ALA A 14 -3.63 21.62 -1.43
C ALA A 14 -5.10 21.35 -1.04
N GLU A 15 -6.04 21.69 -1.92
CA GLU A 15 -7.47 21.41 -1.73
C GLU A 15 -7.74 19.91 -1.90
N ALA A 16 -7.18 19.29 -2.95
CA ALA A 16 -7.26 17.85 -3.16
C ALA A 16 -6.70 17.07 -1.96
N ALA A 17 -5.55 17.50 -1.43
CA ALA A 17 -4.97 16.92 -0.22
C ALA A 17 -5.89 17.02 1.00
N ARG A 18 -6.55 18.18 1.19
CA ARG A 18 -7.52 18.37 2.27
C ARG A 18 -8.76 17.49 2.10
N LEU A 19 -9.28 17.37 0.88
CA LEU A 19 -10.44 16.52 0.57
C LEU A 19 -10.13 15.04 0.77
N LEU A 20 -8.91 14.61 0.40
CA LEU A 20 -8.46 13.23 0.54
C LEU A 20 -7.90 12.91 1.94
N GLY A 21 -7.78 13.90 2.84
CA GLY A 21 -7.26 13.69 4.19
C GLY A 21 -5.77 13.32 4.27
N VAL A 22 -4.96 13.64 3.26
CA VAL A 22 -3.53 13.27 3.19
C VAL A 22 -2.62 14.48 3.02
N HIS A 23 -1.30 14.28 3.13
CA HIS A 23 -0.32 15.34 2.91
C HIS A 23 -0.24 15.72 1.40
N PRO A 24 -0.05 17.00 1.03
CA PRO A 24 0.05 17.43 -0.39
C PRO A 24 1.16 16.74 -1.19
N ALA A 25 2.24 16.33 -0.54
CA ALA A 25 3.30 15.54 -1.19
C ALA A 25 2.79 14.17 -1.67
N THR A 26 1.88 13.56 -0.92
CA THR A 26 1.25 12.28 -1.23
C THR A 26 0.35 12.41 -2.46
N VAL A 27 -0.54 13.41 -2.50
CA VAL A 27 -1.37 13.68 -3.68
C VAL A 27 -0.52 14.01 -4.91
N ARG A 28 0.58 14.74 -4.73
CA ARG A 28 1.51 15.04 -5.82
C ARG A 28 2.15 13.76 -6.36
N SER A 29 2.63 12.90 -5.47
CA SER A 29 3.18 11.58 -5.83
C SER A 29 2.16 10.72 -6.57
N TRP A 30 0.91 10.63 -6.08
CA TRP A 30 -0.17 9.90 -6.77
C TRP A 30 -0.45 10.44 -8.16
N ALA A 31 -0.42 11.76 -8.32
CA ALA A 31 -0.65 12.44 -9.58
C ALA A 31 0.54 12.33 -10.54
N ASP A 32 1.78 12.32 -10.02
CA ASP A 32 3.01 12.07 -10.79
C ASP A 32 3.01 10.64 -11.33
N ARG A 33 2.51 9.69 -10.53
CA ARG A 33 2.42 8.25 -10.85
C ARG A 33 1.15 7.84 -11.59
N GLY A 34 0.30 8.80 -11.97
CA GLY A 34 -0.93 8.55 -12.75
C GLY A 34 -2.09 7.90 -12.00
N LEU A 35 -1.95 7.65 -10.69
CA LEU A 35 -2.97 7.01 -9.86
C LEU A 35 -4.16 7.92 -9.55
N LEU A 36 -3.89 9.22 -9.53
CA LEU A 36 -4.91 10.22 -9.37
C LEU A 36 -4.95 11.09 -10.63
N PRO A 37 -6.03 11.00 -11.44
CA PRO A 37 -6.17 11.81 -12.65
C PRO A 37 -5.97 13.29 -12.34
N SER A 38 -5.06 13.91 -13.09
CA SER A 38 -4.77 15.33 -12.92
C SER A 38 -4.39 15.98 -14.23
N GLN A 39 -4.67 17.27 -14.34
CA GLN A 39 -4.24 18.11 -15.45
C GLN A 39 -3.29 19.18 -14.95
N ARG A 40 -2.38 19.61 -15.82
CA ARG A 40 -1.51 20.76 -15.55
C ARG A 40 -2.09 21.99 -16.23
N THR A 41 -2.09 23.11 -15.52
CA THR A 41 -2.37 24.41 -16.14
C THR A 41 -1.15 24.88 -16.94
N ALA A 42 -1.33 25.92 -17.78
CA ALA A 42 -0.23 26.55 -18.51
C ALA A 42 0.92 27.04 -17.59
N GLY A 43 0.63 27.35 -16.32
CA GLY A 43 1.63 27.70 -15.30
C GLY A 43 2.26 26.50 -14.56
N GLY A 44 1.98 25.27 -14.98
CA GLY A 44 2.58 24.05 -14.42
C GLY A 44 1.93 23.50 -13.14
N HIS A 45 0.93 24.17 -12.58
CA HIS A 45 0.23 23.71 -11.38
C HIS A 45 -0.72 22.54 -11.68
N ARG A 46 -0.74 21.54 -10.79
CA ARG A 46 -1.66 20.39 -10.86
C ARG A 46 -3.08 20.78 -10.45
N ARG A 47 -4.06 20.29 -11.22
CA ARG A 47 -5.50 20.39 -10.98
C ARG A 47 -6.14 19.01 -11.02
N PHE A 48 -7.09 18.80 -10.14
CA PHE A 48 -7.80 17.53 -9.95
C PHE A 48 -9.29 17.78 -10.11
N ARG A 49 -10.03 16.90 -10.80
CA ARG A 49 -11.49 17.02 -10.82
C ARG A 49 -12.02 16.56 -9.48
N ARG A 50 -12.95 17.32 -8.92
CA ARG A 50 -13.60 16.96 -7.65
C ARG A 50 -14.27 15.58 -7.72
N LEU A 51 -14.94 15.29 -8.84
CA LEU A 51 -15.56 13.99 -9.09
C LEU A 51 -14.55 12.83 -9.02
N ASP A 52 -13.36 12.99 -9.62
CA ASP A 52 -12.32 11.95 -9.59
C ASP A 52 -11.80 11.73 -8.16
N LEU A 53 -11.73 12.79 -7.34
CA LEU A 53 -11.36 12.69 -5.92
C LEU A 53 -12.45 12.01 -5.08
N GLU A 54 -13.72 12.30 -5.36
CA GLU A 54 -14.89 11.72 -4.68
C GLU A 54 -15.02 10.23 -5.02
N GLN A 55 -14.89 9.86 -6.29
CA GLN A 55 -14.85 8.45 -6.72
C GLN A 55 -13.66 7.71 -6.10
N TRP A 56 -12.51 8.38 -5.98
CA TRP A 56 -11.36 7.82 -5.30
C TRP A 56 -11.64 7.57 -3.81
N LEU A 57 -12.38 8.45 -3.12
CA LEU A 57 -12.83 8.23 -1.73
C LEU A 57 -13.86 7.10 -1.62
N GLU A 58 -14.82 7.03 -2.54
CA GLU A 58 -15.83 5.96 -2.57
C GLU A 58 -15.19 4.58 -2.77
N GLY A 59 -14.16 4.48 -3.61
CA GLY A 59 -13.35 3.27 -3.76
C GLY A 59 -12.55 2.87 -2.50
N GLN A 60 -12.30 3.82 -1.59
CA GLN A 60 -11.74 3.54 -0.26
C GLN A 60 -12.79 3.11 0.76
N HIS A 61 -14.07 3.45 0.54
CA HIS A 61 -15.17 3.22 1.48
C HIS A 61 -15.82 1.84 1.38
N THR A 62 -15.24 0.89 0.64
CA THR A 62 -15.57 -0.53 0.79
C THR A 62 -15.13 -0.99 2.17
N VAL A 63 -16.09 -0.98 3.11
CA VAL A 63 -15.91 -1.51 4.46
C VAL A 63 -15.51 -2.98 4.32
N PRO A 64 -14.29 -3.38 4.75
CA PRO A 64 -13.92 -4.78 4.72
C PRO A 64 -14.90 -5.56 5.59
N SER A 65 -15.28 -6.78 5.20
CA SER A 65 -16.12 -7.63 6.04
C SER A 65 -15.50 -7.77 7.44
N THR A 66 -16.31 -7.98 8.47
CA THR A 66 -15.82 -8.17 9.85
C THR A 66 -14.75 -9.29 9.91
N GLU A 67 -14.91 -10.32 9.09
CA GLU A 67 -13.95 -11.41 8.92
C GLU A 67 -12.63 -10.92 8.31
N ALA A 68 -12.68 -10.11 7.25
CA ALA A 68 -11.50 -9.48 6.64
C ALA A 68 -10.79 -8.52 7.60
N GLN A 69 -11.52 -7.80 8.45
CA GLN A 69 -10.93 -6.93 9.48
C GLN A 69 -10.23 -7.73 10.57
N LEU A 70 -10.85 -8.79 11.08
CA LEU A 70 -10.24 -9.69 12.07
C LEU A 70 -9.01 -10.40 11.51
N LEU A 71 -9.06 -10.77 10.22
CA LEU A 71 -7.93 -11.29 9.45
C LEU A 71 -6.74 -10.33 9.48
N VAL A 72 -6.97 -9.06 9.10
CA VAL A 72 -5.94 -8.02 9.09
C VAL A 72 -5.40 -7.75 10.47
N GLN A 73 -6.27 -7.62 11.48
CA GLN A 73 -5.84 -7.35 12.86
C GLN A 73 -4.98 -8.49 13.41
N SER A 74 -5.35 -9.74 13.17
CA SER A 74 -4.59 -10.91 13.62
C SER A 74 -3.25 -11.05 12.88
N ALA A 75 -3.23 -10.66 11.60
CA ALA A 75 -2.01 -10.60 10.79
C ALA A 75 -1.06 -9.50 11.27
N VAL A 76 -1.57 -8.28 11.49
CA VAL A 76 -0.79 -7.14 12.02
C VAL A 76 -0.25 -7.42 13.42
N GLY A 77 -1.06 -8.06 14.28
CA GLY A 77 -0.64 -8.47 15.63
C GLY A 77 0.53 -9.44 15.60
N ARG A 78 0.48 -10.47 14.74
CA ARG A 78 1.58 -11.44 14.55
C ARG A 78 2.81 -10.83 13.90
N ALA A 79 2.62 -9.96 12.90
CA ALA A 79 3.72 -9.28 12.23
C ALA A 79 4.57 -8.47 13.23
N ARG A 80 3.92 -7.85 14.23
CA ARG A 80 4.62 -7.13 15.30
C ARG A 80 5.50 -8.04 16.15
N LEU A 81 5.01 -9.23 16.50
CA LEU A 81 5.77 -10.20 17.29
C LEU A 81 6.96 -10.75 16.50
N GLU A 82 6.76 -11.13 15.24
CA GLU A 82 7.81 -11.77 14.44
C GLU A 82 8.87 -10.80 13.88
N ILE A 83 8.48 -9.56 13.56
CA ILE A 83 9.41 -8.55 13.03
C ILE A 83 10.10 -7.79 14.16
N GLY A 84 9.39 -7.53 15.27
CA GLY A 84 9.93 -6.79 16.41
C GLY A 84 10.75 -7.66 17.37
N GLU A 85 10.35 -8.91 17.57
CA GLU A 85 10.93 -9.84 18.57
C GLU A 85 11.24 -11.23 17.98
N GLY A 86 11.10 -11.41 16.67
CA GLY A 86 11.25 -12.72 16.01
C GLY A 86 12.38 -12.80 14.97
N PRO A 87 12.41 -13.87 14.15
CA PRO A 87 13.57 -14.25 13.34
C PRO A 87 14.03 -13.18 12.34
N VAL A 88 13.12 -12.31 11.87
CA VAL A 88 13.45 -11.22 10.94
C VAL A 88 14.40 -10.21 11.61
N SER A 89 14.23 -9.95 12.91
CA SER A 89 15.09 -9.04 13.67
C SER A 89 16.55 -9.52 13.77
N GLU A 90 16.78 -10.82 13.61
CA GLU A 90 18.10 -11.45 13.67
C GLU A 90 18.81 -11.48 12.31
N THR A 91 18.12 -11.18 11.21
CA THR A 91 18.72 -11.19 9.87
C THR A 91 19.75 -10.09 9.64
N ASP A 92 20.80 -10.41 8.89
CA ASP A 92 21.95 -9.52 8.67
C ASP A 92 21.58 -8.20 7.98
N TRP A 93 20.61 -8.23 7.05
CA TRP A 93 20.15 -7.02 6.36
C TRP A 93 19.32 -6.12 7.29
N TYR A 94 18.48 -6.70 8.17
CA TYR A 94 17.64 -5.92 9.09
C TYR A 94 18.47 -5.24 10.19
N ARG A 95 19.55 -5.89 10.62
CA ARG A 95 20.52 -5.32 11.57
C ARG A 95 21.25 -4.08 11.03
N GLN A 96 21.42 -3.97 9.71
CA GLN A 96 22.06 -2.83 9.04
C GLN A 96 21.14 -1.60 8.91
N VAL A 97 19.82 -1.79 8.96
CA VAL A 97 18.84 -0.69 8.92
C VAL A 97 18.88 0.08 10.25
N ASP A 98 18.99 1.40 10.21
CA ASP A 98 18.92 2.25 11.39
C ASP A 98 17.52 2.26 12.05
N ASP A 99 17.42 2.73 13.29
CA ASP A 99 16.17 2.68 14.04
C ASP A 99 15.05 3.55 13.45
N GLN A 100 15.40 4.65 12.78
CA GLN A 100 14.44 5.54 12.14
C GLN A 100 13.84 4.88 10.90
N ALA A 101 14.67 4.32 10.02
CA ALA A 101 14.25 3.58 8.85
C ALA A 101 13.47 2.32 9.25
N ARG A 102 13.85 1.62 10.33
CA ARG A 102 13.02 0.54 10.89
C ARG A 102 11.64 1.03 11.32
N GLN A 103 11.55 2.21 11.96
CA GLN A 103 10.27 2.80 12.36
C GLN A 103 9.40 3.16 11.15
N ASP A 104 9.99 3.74 10.12
CA ASP A 104 9.32 4.10 8.88
C ASP A 104 8.83 2.86 8.12
N MET A 105 9.66 1.82 8.03
CA MET A 105 9.29 0.51 7.48
C MET A 105 8.14 -0.15 8.27
N ARG A 106 8.11 -0.01 9.60
CA ARG A 106 6.99 -0.50 10.43
C ARG A 106 5.69 0.27 10.18
N LEU A 107 5.77 1.58 9.92
CA LEU A 107 4.61 2.41 9.55
C LEU A 107 4.06 1.97 8.19
N LEU A 108 4.93 1.83 7.18
CA LEU A 108 4.56 1.32 5.86
C LEU A 108 3.96 -0.08 5.93
N GLY A 109 4.51 -0.96 6.77
CA GLY A 109 4.02 -2.34 6.92
C GLY A 109 2.61 -2.40 7.48
N ARG A 110 2.27 -1.55 8.45
CA ARG A 110 0.89 -1.45 8.95
C ARG A 110 -0.07 -0.98 7.88
N HIS A 111 0.32 0.07 7.14
CA HIS A 111 -0.49 0.59 6.05
C HIS A 111 -0.70 -0.47 4.95
N LEU A 112 0.35 -1.23 4.60
CA LEU A 112 0.28 -2.31 3.64
C LEU A 112 -0.75 -3.37 4.03
N MET A 113 -0.81 -3.74 5.31
CA MET A 113 -1.77 -4.71 5.81
C MET A 113 -3.21 -4.23 5.76
N GLU A 114 -3.45 -2.94 6.02
CA GLU A 114 -4.77 -2.32 5.89
C GLU A 114 -5.25 -2.33 4.42
N VAL A 115 -4.35 -2.02 3.49
CA VAL A 115 -4.61 -2.09 2.04
C VAL A 115 -4.89 -3.52 1.61
N LEU A 116 -4.08 -4.49 2.06
CA LEU A 116 -4.31 -5.92 1.78
C LEU A 116 -5.68 -6.39 2.27
N GLY A 117 -6.09 -5.94 3.46
CA GLY A 117 -7.43 -6.20 4.01
C GLY A 117 -8.57 -5.76 3.11
N ARG A 118 -8.51 -4.50 2.65
CA ARG A 118 -9.49 -3.94 1.71
C ARG A 118 -9.45 -4.67 0.36
N TYR A 119 -8.26 -5.01 -0.11
CA TYR A 119 -8.08 -5.73 -1.37
C TYR A 119 -8.65 -7.14 -1.34
N LEU A 120 -8.45 -7.88 -0.23
CA LEU A 120 -9.04 -9.22 -0.08
C LEU A 120 -10.57 -9.17 -0.08
N GLY A 121 -11.16 -8.13 0.53
CA GLY A 121 -12.61 -7.95 0.62
C GLY A 121 -13.29 -7.44 -0.66
N SER A 122 -12.65 -6.56 -1.43
CA SER A 122 -13.30 -5.86 -2.56
C SER A 122 -12.51 -5.87 -3.88
N SER A 123 -11.27 -6.36 -3.88
CA SER A 123 -10.43 -6.61 -5.07
C SER A 123 -10.28 -5.41 -6.01
N THR A 124 -10.13 -4.20 -5.45
CA THR A 124 -10.09 -2.97 -6.26
C THR A 124 -8.70 -2.70 -6.83
N ASP A 125 -8.64 -2.20 -8.08
CA ASP A 125 -7.41 -1.73 -8.72
C ASP A 125 -6.73 -0.61 -7.92
N GLN A 126 -7.52 0.20 -7.20
CA GLN A 126 -7.02 1.23 -6.29
C GLN A 126 -6.14 0.65 -5.18
N SER A 127 -6.49 -0.52 -4.63
CA SER A 127 -5.68 -1.15 -3.58
C SER A 127 -4.35 -1.66 -4.15
N LEU A 128 -4.33 -2.15 -5.39
CA LEU A 128 -3.09 -2.55 -6.08
C LEU A 128 -2.21 -1.35 -6.40
N ALA A 129 -2.81 -0.27 -6.89
CA ALA A 129 -2.13 1.01 -7.09
C ALA A 129 -1.48 1.51 -5.79
N GLU A 130 -2.20 1.42 -4.66
CA GLU A 130 -1.68 1.81 -3.36
C GLU A 130 -0.55 0.89 -2.86
N ALA A 131 -0.68 -0.42 -3.07
CA ALA A 131 0.39 -1.40 -2.78
C ALA A 131 1.68 -1.09 -3.55
N ARG A 132 1.57 -0.73 -4.83
CA ARG A 132 2.70 -0.31 -5.67
C ARG A 132 3.41 0.90 -5.09
N LEU A 133 2.68 1.90 -4.59
CA LEU A 133 3.28 3.08 -3.95
C LEU A 133 4.07 2.72 -2.70
N ILE A 134 3.50 1.83 -1.87
CA ILE A 134 4.15 1.36 -0.66
C ILE A 134 5.44 0.60 -1.02
N GLY A 135 5.42 -0.24 -2.06
CA GLY A 135 6.62 -0.90 -2.59
C GLY A 135 7.70 0.09 -3.01
N LEU A 136 7.34 1.19 -3.68
CA LEU A 136 8.28 2.23 -4.09
C LEU A 136 8.89 2.94 -2.88
N ASP A 137 8.10 3.20 -1.83
CA ASP A 137 8.58 3.87 -0.64
C ASP A 137 9.45 2.94 0.23
N TYR A 138 9.14 1.65 0.29
CA TYR A 138 10.06 0.63 0.82
C TYR A 138 11.39 0.65 0.08
N GLY A 139 11.38 0.58 -1.25
CA GLY A 139 12.60 0.57 -2.06
C GLY A 139 13.47 1.81 -1.82
N LYS A 140 12.87 3.00 -1.72
CA LYS A 140 13.60 4.23 -1.38
C LYS A 140 14.22 4.19 0.02
N ILE A 141 13.46 3.76 1.03
CA ILE A 141 13.97 3.67 2.41
C ILE A 141 15.14 2.69 2.46
N ILE A 142 14.98 1.49 1.92
CA ILE A 142 16.00 0.43 1.96
C ILE A 142 17.26 0.87 1.17
N ARG A 143 17.08 1.48 0.00
CA ARG A 143 18.18 2.03 -0.80
C ARG A 143 18.97 3.12 -0.05
N ASN A 144 18.28 3.99 0.69
CA ASN A 144 18.93 5.04 1.49
C ASN A 144 19.77 4.48 2.64
N GLN A 145 19.52 3.23 3.05
CA GLN A 145 20.32 2.49 4.04
C GLN A 145 21.53 1.79 3.40
N GLN A 146 21.84 2.08 2.13
CA GLN A 146 22.96 1.49 1.37
C GLN A 146 22.87 -0.03 1.19
N LEU A 147 21.68 -0.61 1.41
CA LEU A 147 21.41 -2.01 1.16
C LEU A 147 21.27 -2.27 -0.35
N THR A 148 21.78 -3.40 -0.80
CA THR A 148 21.68 -3.84 -2.19
C THR A 148 20.26 -4.27 -2.56
N LEU A 149 19.95 -4.30 -3.85
CA LEU A 149 18.67 -4.85 -4.33
C LEU A 149 18.48 -6.31 -3.88
N GLY A 150 19.55 -7.11 -3.85
CA GLY A 150 19.49 -8.50 -3.37
C GLY A 150 19.00 -8.58 -1.92
N GLN A 151 19.56 -7.76 -1.03
CA GLN A 151 19.13 -7.69 0.38
C GLN A 151 17.69 -7.20 0.52
N ALA A 152 17.25 -6.26 -0.32
CA ALA A 152 15.87 -5.79 -0.34
C ALA A 152 14.89 -6.89 -0.78
N ILE A 153 15.27 -7.69 -1.78
CA ILE A 153 14.49 -8.84 -2.27
C ILE A 153 14.45 -9.95 -1.22
N GLU A 154 15.56 -10.23 -0.52
CA GLU A 154 15.59 -11.17 0.61
C GLU A 154 14.61 -10.75 1.71
N GLY A 155 14.62 -9.46 2.09
CA GLY A 155 13.67 -8.92 3.06
C GLY A 155 12.22 -9.01 2.59
N PHE A 156 11.97 -8.78 1.30
CA PHE A 156 10.65 -8.97 0.70
C PHE A 156 10.19 -10.43 0.80
N PHE A 157 11.03 -11.41 0.45
CA PHE A 157 10.64 -12.82 0.53
C PHE A 157 10.35 -13.25 1.96
N ALA A 158 11.19 -12.85 2.92
CA ALA A 158 10.94 -13.11 4.33
C ALA A 158 9.58 -12.56 4.79
N PHE A 159 9.24 -11.34 4.38
CA PHE A 159 7.93 -10.76 4.68
C PHE A 159 6.78 -11.44 3.92
N ASN A 160 6.97 -11.79 2.65
CA ASN A 160 5.97 -12.45 1.83
C ASN A 160 5.62 -13.83 2.38
N ASP A 161 6.61 -14.60 2.79
CA ASP A 161 6.42 -15.92 3.41
C ASP A 161 5.59 -15.78 4.70
N PHE A 162 5.91 -14.78 5.52
CA PHE A 162 5.10 -14.44 6.70
C PHE A 162 3.63 -14.13 6.38
N ILE A 163 3.35 -13.35 5.32
CA ILE A 163 1.98 -13.01 4.90
C ILE A 163 1.23 -14.25 4.41
N VAL A 164 1.89 -15.06 3.58
CA VAL A 164 1.31 -16.30 3.04
C VAL A 164 0.99 -17.26 4.17
N ASP A 165 1.89 -17.45 5.13
CA ASP A 165 1.67 -18.33 6.28
C ASP A 165 0.54 -17.83 7.18
N THR A 166 0.48 -16.52 7.41
CA THR A 166 -0.59 -15.88 8.17
C THR A 166 -1.96 -16.13 7.57
N VAL A 167 -2.09 -16.00 6.25
CA VAL A 167 -3.35 -16.26 5.53
C VAL A 167 -3.67 -17.75 5.51
N ARG A 168 -2.67 -18.61 5.28
CA ARG A 168 -2.84 -20.07 5.30
C ARG A 168 -3.40 -20.54 6.65
N GLN A 169 -2.79 -20.11 7.75
CA GLN A 169 -3.21 -20.49 9.09
C GLN A 169 -4.64 -20.00 9.41
N MET A 170 -5.05 -18.84 8.88
CA MET A 170 -6.42 -18.37 9.10
C MET A 170 -7.44 -19.09 8.21
N ALA A 171 -7.08 -19.48 6.99
CA ALA A 171 -7.93 -20.31 6.13
C ALA A 171 -8.21 -21.70 6.75
N GLU A 172 -7.33 -22.17 7.63
CA GLU A 172 -7.53 -23.40 8.41
C GLU A 172 -8.51 -23.18 9.59
N ILE A 173 -8.49 -22.00 10.21
CA ILE A 173 -9.34 -21.64 11.35
C ILE A 173 -10.77 -21.29 10.90
N ASN A 174 -10.92 -20.54 9.80
CA ASN A 174 -12.21 -20.10 9.27
C ASN A 174 -12.58 -20.89 8.01
N ARG A 175 -13.34 -21.99 8.16
CA ARG A 175 -13.86 -22.81 7.04
C ARG A 175 -14.99 -22.12 6.25
N VAL A 176 -15.06 -20.78 6.21
CA VAL A 176 -16.22 -20.06 5.65
C VAL A 176 -15.78 -18.84 4.83
N GLY A 177 -16.24 -18.76 3.59
CA GLY A 177 -16.54 -17.49 2.92
C GLY A 177 -15.84 -17.22 1.59
N ALA A 178 -14.50 -17.19 1.57
CA ALA A 178 -13.75 -16.87 0.36
C ALA A 178 -13.25 -18.16 -0.32
N ASP A 179 -13.38 -18.24 -1.65
CA ASP A 179 -12.68 -19.27 -2.42
C ASP A 179 -11.19 -19.18 -2.07
N ARG A 180 -10.65 -20.19 -1.38
CA ARG A 180 -9.25 -20.22 -0.91
C ARG A 180 -8.28 -19.93 -2.06
N ASN A 181 -8.62 -20.40 -3.26
CA ASN A 181 -7.84 -20.13 -4.46
C ASN A 181 -7.89 -18.66 -4.87
N ASP A 182 -9.01 -17.98 -4.66
CA ASP A 182 -9.20 -16.57 -4.95
C ASP A 182 -8.35 -15.67 -4.01
N SER A 183 -8.37 -15.94 -2.71
CA SER A 183 -7.52 -15.22 -1.74
C SER A 183 -6.03 -15.40 -2.05
N VAL A 184 -5.62 -16.62 -2.42
CA VAL A 184 -4.23 -16.90 -2.81
C VAL A 184 -3.84 -16.14 -4.08
N ARG A 185 -4.70 -16.13 -5.12
CA ARG A 185 -4.46 -15.35 -6.35
C ARG A 185 -4.34 -13.85 -6.05
N LYS A 186 -5.20 -13.32 -5.19
CA LYS A 186 -5.15 -11.91 -4.76
C LYS A 186 -3.86 -11.58 -4.05
N ILE A 187 -3.39 -12.44 -3.15
CA ILE A 187 -2.11 -12.23 -2.47
C ILE A 187 -0.97 -12.19 -3.48
N TYR A 188 -0.93 -13.10 -4.45
CA TYR A 188 0.09 -13.05 -5.51
C TYR A 188 0.03 -11.78 -6.35
N ALA A 189 -1.16 -11.32 -6.73
CA ALA A 189 -1.32 -10.06 -7.47
C ALA A 189 -0.80 -8.87 -6.63
N PHE A 190 -1.15 -8.83 -5.35
CA PHE A 190 -0.76 -7.80 -4.42
C PHE A 190 0.77 -7.77 -4.19
N THR A 191 1.37 -8.93 -3.91
CA THR A 191 2.80 -9.05 -3.63
C THR A 191 3.65 -8.83 -4.88
N ARG A 192 3.13 -9.18 -6.06
CA ARG A 192 3.72 -8.84 -7.37
C ARG A 192 3.84 -7.33 -7.57
N GLU A 193 2.80 -6.55 -7.23
CA GLU A 193 2.88 -5.09 -7.37
C GLU A 193 3.95 -4.49 -6.45
N ILE A 194 4.11 -5.04 -5.24
CA ILE A 194 5.12 -4.56 -4.27
C ILE A 194 6.54 -4.85 -4.77
N ILE A 195 6.84 -6.09 -5.18
CA ILE A 195 8.20 -6.47 -5.57
C ILE A 195 8.64 -5.74 -6.85
N LEU A 196 7.74 -5.55 -7.82
CA LEU A 196 8.04 -4.78 -9.02
C LEU A 196 8.31 -3.31 -8.68
N ALA A 197 7.49 -2.70 -7.83
CA ALA A 197 7.72 -1.34 -7.35
C ALA A 197 9.02 -1.17 -6.54
N LEU A 198 9.37 -2.17 -5.74
CA LEU A 198 10.62 -2.17 -5.01
C LEU A 198 11.82 -2.19 -5.97
N ILE A 199 11.77 -3.03 -7.02
CA ILE A 199 12.78 -3.08 -8.07
C ILE A 199 12.86 -1.74 -8.82
N ASP A 200 11.71 -1.18 -9.21
CA ASP A 200 11.62 0.12 -9.91
C ASP A 200 12.35 1.22 -9.11
N ALA A 201 12.17 1.28 -7.79
CA ALA A 201 12.84 2.24 -6.92
C ALA A 201 14.38 2.11 -6.90
N TYR A 202 14.90 0.90 -7.10
CA TYR A 202 16.34 0.65 -7.23
C TYR A 202 16.86 1.02 -8.61
N GLU A 203 16.11 0.73 -9.67
CA GLU A 203 16.47 1.06 -11.04
C GLU A 203 16.33 2.55 -11.37
N GLY A 204 15.65 3.32 -10.51
CA GLY A 204 15.35 4.73 -10.76
C GLY A 204 14.17 4.93 -11.71
N ASN A 205 13.39 3.87 -11.94
CA ASN A 205 12.11 3.95 -12.65
C ASN A 205 11.02 4.34 -11.64
N PRO A 206 10.25 5.42 -11.89
CA PRO A 206 9.26 5.93 -10.94
C PRO A 206 7.93 5.17 -10.91
#